data_AF-A0A965GG17-F1
#
_entry.id   AF-A0A965GG17-F1
#
_cell.length_a   1.000
_cell.length_b   1.000
_cell.length_c   1.000
_cell.angle_alpha   90.00
_cell.angle_beta   90.00
_cell.angle_gamma   90.00
#
_symmetry.space_group_name_H-M   'P 1'
#
loop_
_entity.id
_entity.type
_entity.pdbx_description
1 polymer ?
#
loop_
_entity_poly.entity_id
_entity_poly.type
_entity_poly.pdbx_seq_one_letter_code
_entity_poly.pdbx_strand_id
1 'polypeptide(L)'
;MLDLMSGFIVELRNAGLPVSLTENLDAMEAVKVIPIEDRDAFKYALGATLVKNNAHWKVFETIFEVYFSLRGPEYAITQDGQPDDFWREMQDQMDQVKGQGEGKGSGGGMDSLTPEEINAMLMRALMSGDQAMMRALAKQSVQRFAGMEPGRPVGGTYYLYRTLRNLDLDNMLQKLMEANRESSQQDLTSLEERLEKDEFESRIEQFKQEVESEIRR
;
A
#
# COMPACT_ATOMS: atom_id res chain seq x y z
N MET A 1 -20.69 -6.51 -10.38
CA MET A 1 -21.24 -5.42 -9.54
C MET A 1 -21.81 -5.90 -8.21
N LEU A 2 -22.75 -6.85 -8.17
CA LEU A 2 -23.32 -7.35 -6.90
C LEU A 2 -22.27 -7.96 -5.96
N ASP A 3 -21.38 -8.82 -6.49
CA ASP A 3 -20.30 -9.42 -5.69
C ASP A 3 -19.27 -8.38 -5.22
N LEU A 4 -19.05 -7.35 -6.03
CA LEU A 4 -18.18 -6.23 -5.71
C LEU A 4 -18.71 -5.46 -4.51
N MET A 5 -19.99 -5.15 -4.53
CA MET A 5 -20.65 -4.43 -3.45
C MET A 5 -20.79 -5.28 -2.20
N SER A 6 -21.19 -6.55 -2.34
CA SER A 6 -21.29 -7.48 -1.22
C SER A 6 -19.97 -7.60 -0.47
N GLY A 7 -18.85 -7.76 -1.18
CA GLY A 7 -17.54 -7.79 -0.55
C GLY A 7 -17.15 -6.45 0.07
N PHE A 8 -17.52 -5.31 -0.50
CA PHE A 8 -17.23 -3.99 0.07
C PHE A 8 -17.97 -3.82 1.41
N ILE A 9 -19.23 -4.25 1.47
CA ILE A 9 -20.02 -4.24 2.72
C ILE A 9 -19.39 -5.13 3.79
N VAL A 10 -18.84 -6.28 3.40
CA VAL A 10 -18.11 -7.17 4.33
C VAL A 10 -16.89 -6.46 4.91
N GLU A 11 -16.07 -5.82 4.08
CA GLU A 11 -14.89 -5.08 4.55
C GLU A 11 -15.25 -3.90 5.47
N LEU A 12 -16.31 -3.16 5.15
CA LEU A 12 -16.81 -2.09 6.03
C LEU A 12 -17.23 -2.65 7.40
N ARG A 13 -17.94 -3.78 7.43
CA ARG A 13 -18.34 -4.42 8.70
C ARG A 13 -17.15 -4.94 9.49
N ASN A 14 -16.16 -5.54 8.82
CA ASN A 14 -14.91 -5.99 9.44
C ASN A 14 -14.13 -4.82 10.05
N ALA A 15 -14.15 -3.65 9.39
CA ALA A 15 -13.58 -2.41 9.89
C ALA A 15 -14.43 -1.72 10.99
N GLY A 16 -15.52 -2.34 11.43
CA GLY A 16 -16.38 -1.84 12.51
C GLY A 16 -17.46 -0.86 12.07
N LEU A 17 -17.68 -0.66 10.76
CA LEU A 17 -18.82 0.14 10.29
C LEU A 17 -20.12 -0.68 10.37
N PRO A 18 -21.13 -0.21 11.14
CA PRO A 18 -22.40 -0.91 11.25
C PRO A 18 -23.26 -0.66 10.01
N VAL A 19 -23.11 -1.52 8.99
CA VAL A 19 -23.93 -1.48 7.77
C VAL A 19 -25.08 -2.49 7.87
N SER A 20 -26.31 -1.99 7.87
CA SER A 20 -27.56 -2.75 7.86
C SER A 20 -27.96 -3.27 6.47
N LEU A 21 -28.95 -4.15 6.42
CA LEU A 21 -29.51 -4.66 5.16
C LEU A 21 -30.16 -3.54 4.34
N THR A 22 -30.87 -2.61 4.98
CA THR A 22 -31.53 -1.48 4.31
C THR A 22 -30.50 -0.58 3.62
N GLU A 23 -29.41 -0.24 4.30
CA GLU A 23 -28.33 0.58 3.73
C GLU A 23 -27.65 -0.12 2.54
N ASN A 24 -27.50 -1.44 2.60
CA ASN A 24 -26.99 -2.20 1.46
C ASN A 24 -27.93 -2.12 0.26
N LEU A 25 -29.25 -2.25 0.46
CA LEU A 25 -30.24 -2.09 -0.61
C LEU A 25 -30.24 -0.67 -1.19
N ASP A 26 -30.16 0.36 -0.34
CA ASP A 26 -30.10 1.76 -0.76
C ASP A 26 -28.83 2.02 -1.58
N ALA A 27 -27.69 1.49 -1.14
CA ALA A 27 -26.45 1.54 -1.91
C ALA A 27 -26.59 0.84 -3.26
N MET A 28 -27.27 -0.32 -3.32
CA MET A 28 -27.47 -1.06 -4.57
C MET A 28 -28.32 -0.29 -5.57
N GLU A 29 -29.31 0.48 -5.10
CA GLU A 29 -30.11 1.35 -5.96
C GLU A 29 -29.35 2.59 -6.39
N ALA A 30 -28.62 3.24 -5.46
CA ALA A 30 -27.84 4.44 -5.76
C ALA A 30 -26.78 4.18 -6.85
N VAL A 31 -26.05 3.08 -6.78
CA VAL A 31 -25.00 2.78 -7.76
C VAL A 31 -25.52 2.46 -9.17
N LYS A 32 -26.82 2.22 -9.37
CA LYS A 32 -27.40 2.01 -10.71
C LYS A 32 -27.49 3.30 -11.53
N VAL A 33 -27.57 4.44 -10.86
CA VAL A 33 -27.81 5.75 -11.50
C VAL A 33 -26.61 6.69 -11.42
N ILE A 34 -25.57 6.30 -10.70
CA ILE A 34 -24.33 7.06 -10.57
C ILE A 34 -23.35 6.61 -11.65
N PRO A 35 -22.74 7.54 -12.40
CA PRO A 35 -21.69 7.20 -13.35
C PRO A 35 -20.57 6.50 -12.60
N ILE A 36 -20.32 5.23 -12.93
CA ILE A 36 -19.24 4.46 -12.31
C ILE A 36 -17.91 5.11 -12.65
N GLU A 37 -17.81 5.81 -13.77
CA GLU A 37 -16.67 6.59 -14.23
C GLU A 37 -16.53 7.99 -13.58
N ASP A 38 -17.34 8.32 -12.58
CA ASP A 38 -17.10 9.44 -11.68
C ASP A 38 -16.83 8.90 -10.27
N ARG A 39 -15.54 8.80 -9.93
CA ARG A 39 -15.10 8.18 -8.66
C ARG A 39 -15.60 8.95 -7.46
N ASP A 40 -15.62 10.28 -7.53
CA ASP A 40 -16.07 11.10 -6.43
C ASP A 40 -17.57 10.97 -6.26
N ALA A 41 -18.35 11.05 -7.35
CA ALA A 41 -19.79 10.80 -7.29
C ALA A 41 -20.10 9.39 -6.74
N PHE A 42 -19.36 8.37 -7.16
CA PHE A 42 -19.50 7.00 -6.68
C PHE A 42 -19.18 6.85 -5.18
N LYS A 43 -18.08 7.45 -4.72
CA LYS A 43 -17.69 7.48 -3.30
C LYS A 43 -18.75 8.18 -2.45
N TYR A 44 -19.20 9.36 -2.87
CA TYR A 44 -20.17 10.14 -2.12
C TYR A 44 -21.56 9.51 -2.12
N ALA A 45 -21.97 8.87 -3.21
CA ALA A 45 -23.23 8.13 -3.26
C ALA A 45 -23.23 6.95 -2.29
N LEU A 46 -22.18 6.14 -2.29
CA LEU A 46 -22.02 5.03 -1.35
C LEU A 46 -21.94 5.53 0.09
N GLY A 47 -21.18 6.60 0.34
CA GLY A 47 -21.08 7.22 1.66
C GLY A 47 -22.43 7.71 2.17
N ALA A 48 -23.22 8.37 1.31
CA ALA A 48 -24.56 8.85 1.65
C ALA A 48 -25.54 7.71 2.00
N THR A 49 -25.39 6.53 1.38
CA THR A 49 -26.26 5.38 1.65
C THR A 49 -25.77 4.47 2.78
N LEU A 50 -24.47 4.47 3.08
CA LEU A 50 -23.86 3.50 4.00
C LEU A 50 -23.41 4.10 5.34
N VAL A 51 -23.26 5.43 5.43
CA VAL A 51 -22.69 6.11 6.60
C VAL A 51 -23.78 6.88 7.36
N LYS A 52 -24.27 6.31 8.46
CA LYS A 52 -25.25 6.96 9.36
C LYS A 52 -24.67 8.02 10.29
N ASN A 53 -23.39 7.89 10.65
CA ASN A 53 -22.74 8.76 11.62
C ASN A 53 -21.47 9.35 11.01
N ASN A 54 -21.31 10.66 11.11
CA ASN A 54 -20.13 11.36 10.63
C ASN A 54 -18.81 10.81 11.22
N ALA A 55 -18.84 10.27 12.46
CA ALA A 55 -17.68 9.61 13.06
C ALA A 55 -17.14 8.43 12.23
N HIS A 56 -18.00 7.77 11.45
CA HIS A 56 -17.64 6.64 10.60
C HIS A 56 -17.13 7.05 9.21
N TRP A 57 -17.20 8.33 8.86
CA TRP A 57 -16.81 8.82 7.55
C TRP A 57 -15.36 8.50 7.21
N LYS A 58 -14.44 8.73 8.16
CA LYS A 58 -13.01 8.53 7.94
C LYS A 58 -12.64 7.05 7.73
N VAL A 59 -13.34 6.15 8.41
CA VAL A 59 -13.17 4.70 8.23
C VAL A 59 -13.74 4.27 6.89
N PHE A 60 -14.94 4.72 6.53
CA PHE A 60 -15.54 4.47 5.22
C PHE A 60 -14.62 4.91 4.08
N GLU A 61 -14.12 6.16 4.13
CA GLU A 61 -13.24 6.70 3.10
C GLU A 61 -11.97 5.86 2.96
N THR A 62 -11.34 5.47 4.07
CA THR A 62 -10.15 4.63 4.05
C THR A 62 -10.41 3.28 3.39
N ILE A 63 -11.50 2.60 3.77
CA ILE A 63 -11.83 1.29 3.21
C ILE A 63 -12.25 1.40 1.75
N PHE A 64 -12.97 2.47 1.36
CA PHE A 64 -13.32 2.73 -0.03
C PHE A 64 -12.05 2.86 -0.90
N GLU A 65 -11.11 3.69 -0.47
CA GLU A 65 -9.87 3.90 -1.24
C GLU A 65 -9.06 2.60 -1.36
N VAL A 66 -8.94 1.81 -0.30
CA VAL A 66 -8.23 0.52 -0.33
C VAL A 66 -8.95 -0.51 -1.21
N TYR A 67 -10.25 -0.67 -1.02
CA TYR A 67 -11.04 -1.74 -1.65
C TYR A 67 -11.15 -1.61 -3.17
N PHE A 68 -11.45 -0.40 -3.65
CA PHE A 68 -11.64 -0.15 -5.09
C PHE A 68 -10.32 0.10 -5.83
N SER A 69 -9.20 0.30 -5.13
CA SER A 69 -7.87 0.37 -5.75
C SER A 69 -7.26 -1.01 -6.03
N LEU A 70 -7.68 -2.05 -5.30
CA LEU A 70 -7.13 -3.42 -5.35
C LEU A 70 -7.64 -4.28 -6.51
N ARG A 71 -8.70 -3.86 -7.21
CA ARG A 71 -9.43 -4.71 -8.18
C ARG A 71 -9.17 -4.41 -9.65
N GLY A 72 -8.14 -3.62 -9.97
CA GLY A 72 -7.64 -3.45 -11.33
C GLY A 72 -8.50 -2.56 -12.24
N PRO A 73 -8.07 -2.35 -13.49
CA PRO A 73 -8.54 -1.28 -14.38
C PRO A 73 -10.01 -1.34 -14.80
N GLU A 74 -10.71 -2.46 -14.56
CA GLU A 74 -12.16 -2.57 -14.75
C GLU A 74 -12.97 -1.69 -13.78
N TYR A 75 -12.32 -1.22 -12.70
CA TYR A 75 -12.82 -0.23 -11.74
C TYR A 75 -11.85 0.94 -11.55
N ALA A 76 -10.79 1.03 -12.38
CA ALA A 76 -10.00 2.25 -12.49
C ALA A 76 -10.74 3.21 -13.39
N ILE A 77 -11.23 4.26 -12.77
CA ILE A 77 -11.98 5.31 -13.42
C ILE A 77 -10.94 6.30 -13.95
N THR A 78 -10.56 6.15 -15.20
CA THR A 78 -9.65 7.05 -15.88
C THR A 78 -10.41 8.32 -16.29
N GLN A 79 -10.00 9.45 -15.74
CA GLN A 79 -10.10 10.72 -16.46
C GLN A 79 -8.78 10.85 -17.22
N ASP A 80 -8.87 10.69 -18.54
CA ASP A 80 -7.85 10.90 -19.58
C ASP A 80 -6.38 10.58 -19.24
N GLY A 81 -5.96 9.41 -19.73
CA GLY A 81 -4.56 9.00 -19.81
C GLY A 81 -4.40 7.57 -19.33
N GLN A 82 -4.30 6.63 -20.28
CA GLN A 82 -4.01 5.23 -19.97
C GLN A 82 -2.69 5.13 -19.17
N PRO A 83 -2.70 4.66 -17.91
CA PRO A 83 -1.46 4.46 -17.17
C PRO A 83 -0.71 3.25 -17.72
N ASP A 84 -1.41 2.18 -18.14
CA ASP A 84 -0.75 0.91 -18.45
C ASP A 84 0.04 0.92 -19.78
N ASP A 85 -0.42 1.66 -20.80
CA ASP A 85 0.35 1.92 -22.02
C ASP A 85 1.52 2.88 -21.72
N PHE A 86 1.32 3.89 -20.88
CA PHE A 86 2.39 4.80 -20.46
C PHE A 86 3.45 4.10 -19.61
N TRP A 87 3.07 3.17 -18.73
CA TRP A 87 3.98 2.39 -17.89
C TRP A 87 4.72 1.32 -18.71
N ARG A 88 4.08 0.65 -19.68
CA ARG A 88 4.78 -0.23 -20.63
C ARG A 88 5.75 0.55 -21.51
N GLU A 89 5.32 1.68 -22.06
CA GLU A 89 6.13 2.49 -22.96
C GLU A 89 7.26 3.24 -22.21
N MET A 90 7.04 3.61 -20.95
CA MET A 90 8.05 4.22 -20.07
C MET A 90 9.01 3.17 -19.48
N GLN A 91 8.57 1.93 -19.24
CA GLN A 91 9.43 0.81 -18.87
C GLN A 91 10.30 0.35 -20.05
N ASP A 92 9.73 0.28 -21.26
CA ASP A 92 10.45 0.04 -22.51
C ASP A 92 11.40 1.20 -22.87
N GLN A 93 11.03 2.45 -22.60
CA GLN A 93 11.93 3.60 -22.72
C GLN A 93 13.02 3.61 -21.64
N MET A 94 12.74 3.23 -20.39
CA MET A 94 13.78 3.13 -19.34
C MET A 94 14.78 2.01 -19.61
N ASP A 95 14.35 0.89 -20.19
CA ASP A 95 15.25 -0.17 -20.65
C ASP A 95 16.08 0.26 -21.88
N GLN A 96 15.56 1.15 -22.74
CA GLN A 96 16.32 1.72 -23.87
C GLN A 96 17.22 2.91 -23.49
N VAL A 97 16.89 3.69 -22.46
CA VAL A 97 17.65 4.88 -22.01
C VAL A 97 18.89 4.51 -21.16
N LYS A 98 19.02 3.26 -20.70
CA LYS A 98 20.28 2.75 -20.11
C LYS A 98 21.49 2.75 -21.09
N GLY A 99 21.29 3.13 -22.35
CA GLY A 99 22.33 3.19 -23.38
C GLY A 99 23.11 4.50 -23.50
N GLN A 100 22.69 5.63 -22.91
CA GLN A 100 23.46 6.89 -23.02
C GLN A 100 22.87 8.02 -22.16
N GLY A 101 23.68 8.59 -21.27
CA GLY A 101 23.35 9.86 -20.61
C GLY A 101 24.05 10.09 -19.29
N GLU A 102 25.32 10.50 -19.34
CA GLU A 102 26.02 11.08 -18.19
C GLU A 102 25.29 12.34 -17.67
N GLY A 103 25.05 12.40 -16.36
CA GLY A 103 24.51 13.57 -15.68
C GLY A 103 24.97 13.62 -14.22
N LYS A 104 26.02 14.39 -13.96
CA LYS A 104 26.60 14.64 -12.63
C LYS A 104 25.57 15.16 -11.63
N GLY A 105 25.33 14.40 -10.56
CA GLY A 105 24.72 14.83 -9.31
C GLY A 105 25.18 13.89 -8.19
N SER A 106 25.91 14.43 -7.22
CA SER A 106 26.44 13.67 -6.08
C SER A 106 25.31 13.29 -5.11
N GLY A 107 24.79 12.06 -5.23
CA GLY A 107 23.84 11.43 -4.31
C GLY A 107 24.00 9.92 -4.40
N GLY A 108 24.67 9.33 -3.41
CA GLY A 108 25.29 8.01 -3.54
C GLY A 108 24.32 6.82 -3.51
N GLY A 109 24.61 5.82 -4.34
CA GLY A 109 24.31 4.38 -4.21
C GLY A 109 22.85 3.91 -4.15
N MET A 110 21.94 4.70 -3.59
CA MET A 110 20.58 4.29 -3.22
C MET A 110 19.56 4.58 -4.32
N ASP A 111 19.79 5.61 -5.15
CA ASP A 111 18.87 6.02 -6.23
C ASP A 111 18.80 5.01 -7.39
N SER A 112 19.86 4.23 -7.58
CA SER A 112 19.94 3.19 -8.61
C SER A 112 19.33 1.86 -8.22
N LEU A 113 18.88 1.68 -6.97
CA LEU A 113 18.44 0.37 -6.49
C LEU A 113 17.12 -0.08 -7.11
N THR A 114 17.04 -1.35 -7.52
CA THR A 114 15.77 -1.94 -7.96
C THR A 114 14.84 -2.19 -6.77
N PRO A 115 13.52 -2.36 -6.99
CA PRO A 115 12.59 -2.71 -5.92
C PRO A 115 12.99 -3.98 -5.16
N GLU A 116 13.53 -4.97 -5.86
CA GLU A 116 14.01 -6.21 -5.28
C GLU A 116 15.25 -5.99 -4.40
N GLU A 117 16.16 -5.11 -4.82
CA GLU A 117 17.34 -4.74 -4.03
C GLU A 117 16.95 -3.98 -2.75
N ILE A 118 15.99 -3.05 -2.85
CA ILE A 118 15.43 -2.35 -1.67
C ILE A 118 14.79 -3.37 -0.72
N ASN A 119 14.04 -4.33 -1.24
CA ASN A 119 13.41 -5.39 -0.43
C ASN A 119 14.46 -6.25 0.27
N ALA A 120 15.49 -6.72 -0.45
CA ALA A 120 16.57 -7.51 0.11
C ALA A 120 17.37 -6.75 1.19
N MET A 121 17.63 -5.46 0.97
CA MET A 121 18.27 -4.59 1.96
C MET A 121 17.39 -4.37 3.19
N LEU A 122 16.09 -4.19 3.00
CA LEU A 122 15.12 -4.07 4.09
C LEU A 122 15.06 -5.34 4.92
N MET A 123 14.99 -6.50 4.28
CA MET A 123 15.01 -7.80 4.96
C MET A 123 16.28 -7.93 5.81
N ARG A 124 17.45 -7.61 5.25
CA ARG A 124 18.71 -7.61 6.02
C ARG A 124 18.70 -6.63 7.19
N ALA A 125 18.21 -5.41 7.00
CA ALA A 125 18.13 -4.41 8.04
C ALA A 125 17.16 -4.81 9.17
N LEU A 126 16.04 -5.45 8.82
CA LEU A 126 15.08 -6.00 9.78
C LEU A 126 15.66 -7.20 10.55
N MET A 127 16.46 -8.05 9.91
CA MET A 127 17.18 -9.14 10.59
C MET A 127 18.24 -8.60 11.57
N SER A 128 19.02 -7.61 11.16
CA SER A 128 20.10 -7.05 12.00
C SER A 128 19.63 -5.97 12.99
N GLY A 129 18.38 -5.50 12.88
CA GLY A 129 17.85 -4.40 13.69
C GLY A 129 18.51 -3.05 13.37
N ASP A 130 19.01 -2.87 12.14
CA ASP A 130 19.70 -1.64 11.74
C ASP A 130 18.70 -0.50 11.51
N GLN A 131 18.46 0.26 12.58
CA GLN A 131 17.54 1.38 12.61
C GLN A 131 17.92 2.50 11.63
N ALA A 132 19.22 2.76 11.43
CA ALA A 132 19.67 3.80 10.51
C ALA A 132 19.37 3.40 9.06
N MET A 133 19.61 2.14 8.72
CA MET A 133 19.28 1.60 7.41
C MET A 133 17.77 1.55 7.17
N MET A 134 16.97 1.15 8.16
CA MET A 134 15.51 1.15 8.07
C MET A 134 14.95 2.55 7.77
N ARG A 135 15.45 3.60 8.43
CA ARG A 135 15.05 4.99 8.13
C ARG A 135 15.42 5.42 6.71
N ALA A 136 16.64 5.11 6.27
CA ALA A 136 17.08 5.44 4.92
C ALA A 136 16.25 4.71 3.86
N LEU A 137 15.92 3.43 4.09
CA LEU A 137 15.06 2.64 3.23
C LEU A 137 13.61 3.12 3.23
N ALA A 138 13.07 3.57 4.37
CA ALA A 138 11.73 4.14 4.44
C ALA A 138 11.62 5.35 3.52
N LYS A 139 12.59 6.28 3.62
CA LYS A 139 12.67 7.45 2.74
C LYS A 139 12.76 7.07 1.27
N GLN A 140 13.65 6.16 0.92
CA GLN A 140 13.83 5.74 -0.47
C GLN A 140 12.59 5.05 -1.04
N SER A 141 11.95 4.21 -0.22
CA SER A 141 10.73 3.50 -0.58
C SER A 141 9.58 4.47 -0.84
N VAL A 142 9.43 5.51 -0.01
CA VAL A 142 8.40 6.55 -0.22
C VAL A 142 8.66 7.30 -1.52
N GLN A 143 9.89 7.76 -1.77
CA GLN A 143 10.22 8.47 -3.00
C GLN A 143 9.97 7.64 -4.26
N ARG A 144 10.26 6.33 -4.21
CA ARG A 144 10.17 5.44 -5.36
C ARG A 144 8.77 4.86 -5.59
N PHE A 145 8.08 4.47 -4.53
CA PHE A 145 6.84 3.69 -4.64
C PHE A 145 5.56 4.48 -4.37
N ALA A 146 5.63 5.58 -3.61
CA ALA A 146 4.42 6.36 -3.34
C ALA A 146 3.89 7.00 -4.63
N GLY A 147 4.77 7.34 -5.58
CA GLY A 147 4.40 8.02 -6.82
C GLY A 147 3.63 9.31 -6.52
N MET A 148 4.17 10.13 -5.61
CA MET A 148 3.53 11.38 -5.20
C MET A 148 3.46 12.32 -6.40
N GLU A 149 2.24 12.69 -6.81
CA GLU A 149 1.99 13.75 -7.78
C GLU A 149 1.71 15.05 -7.02
N PRO A 150 2.60 16.06 -7.10
CA PRO A 150 2.38 17.35 -6.45
C PRO A 150 1.05 17.97 -6.92
N GLY A 151 0.12 18.20 -6.00
CA GLY A 151 -1.17 18.84 -6.28
C GLY A 151 -2.38 17.91 -6.40
N ARG A 152 -2.21 16.58 -6.35
CA ARG A 152 -3.33 15.63 -6.30
C ARG A 152 -3.50 15.08 -4.87
N PRO A 153 -4.57 15.44 -4.14
CA PRO A 153 -4.77 14.98 -2.78
C PRO A 153 -5.29 13.54 -2.76
N VAL A 154 -4.39 12.56 -2.95
CA VAL A 154 -4.67 11.20 -2.50
C VAL A 154 -4.32 11.14 -1.02
N GLY A 155 -5.23 10.62 -0.18
CA GLY A 155 -5.03 10.63 1.27
C GLY A 155 -3.71 9.94 1.66
N GLY A 156 -3.01 10.44 2.68
CA GLY A 156 -1.69 9.90 3.10
C GLY A 156 -1.67 8.39 3.34
N THR A 157 -2.82 7.80 3.70
CA THR A 157 -3.02 6.36 3.82
C THR A 157 -2.79 5.59 2.50
N TYR A 158 -3.11 6.19 1.36
CA TYR A 158 -2.90 5.60 0.03
C TYR A 158 -1.41 5.45 -0.28
N TYR A 159 -0.63 6.50 -0.03
CA TYR A 159 0.83 6.47 -0.22
C TYR A 159 1.49 5.46 0.71
N LEU A 160 1.00 5.34 1.94
CA LEU A 160 1.49 4.36 2.90
C LEU A 160 1.23 2.96 2.36
N TYR A 161 -0.04 2.64 2.06
CA TYR A 161 -0.42 1.35 1.53
C TYR A 161 0.39 0.97 0.26
N ARG A 162 0.48 1.87 -0.72
CA ARG A 162 1.22 1.63 -1.97
C ARG A 162 2.70 1.35 -1.70
N THR A 163 3.31 2.08 -0.78
CA THR A 163 4.72 1.88 -0.39
C THR A 163 4.91 0.52 0.28
N LEU A 164 4.09 0.18 1.28
CA LEU A 164 4.21 -1.09 2.01
C LEU A 164 3.94 -2.31 1.11
N ARG A 165 3.00 -2.19 0.17
CA ARG A 165 2.65 -3.23 -0.81
C ARG A 165 3.83 -3.56 -1.73
N ASN A 166 4.51 -2.54 -2.27
CA ASN A 166 5.67 -2.74 -3.15
C ASN A 166 6.87 -3.34 -2.41
N LEU A 167 6.95 -3.15 -1.09
CA LEU A 167 7.95 -3.78 -0.24
C LEU A 167 7.58 -5.19 0.22
N ASP A 168 6.41 -5.70 -0.20
CA ASP A 168 5.90 -7.01 0.22
C ASP A 168 5.89 -7.18 1.75
N LEU A 169 5.53 -6.11 2.47
CA LEU A 169 5.62 -6.09 3.93
C LEU A 169 4.64 -7.07 4.59
N ASP A 170 3.53 -7.39 3.90
CA ASP A 170 2.53 -8.38 4.33
C ASP A 170 3.14 -9.77 4.54
N ASN A 171 4.14 -10.15 3.74
CA ASN A 171 4.83 -11.43 3.82
C ASN A 171 6.18 -11.36 4.52
N MET A 172 6.63 -10.16 4.93
CA MET A 172 7.98 -9.94 5.46
C MET A 172 8.23 -10.70 6.76
N LEU A 173 7.25 -10.74 7.68
CA LEU A 173 7.40 -11.47 8.93
C LEU A 173 7.68 -12.96 8.68
N GLN A 174 6.93 -13.58 7.77
CA GLN A 174 7.12 -14.98 7.41
C GLN A 174 8.52 -15.21 6.84
N LYS A 175 8.97 -14.35 5.90
CA LYS A 175 10.31 -14.44 5.31
C LYS A 175 11.43 -14.28 6.35
N LEU A 176 11.26 -13.36 7.31
CA LEU A 176 12.24 -13.16 8.39
C LEU A 176 12.32 -14.38 9.30
N MET A 177 11.19 -14.95 9.68
CA MET A 177 11.14 -16.16 10.51
C MET A 177 11.75 -17.37 9.79
N GLU A 178 11.46 -17.54 8.49
CA GLU A 178 12.05 -18.59 7.65
C GLU A 178 13.57 -18.42 7.53
N ALA A 179 14.03 -17.21 7.19
CA ALA A 179 15.46 -16.92 7.08
C ALA A 179 16.21 -17.09 8.42
N ASN A 180 15.57 -16.74 9.54
CA ASN A 180 16.18 -16.91 10.87
C ASN A 180 16.31 -18.39 11.26
N ARG A 181 15.30 -19.22 10.92
CA ARG A 181 15.34 -20.67 11.11
C ARG A 181 16.44 -21.32 10.26
N GLU A 182 16.56 -20.93 8.99
CA GLU A 182 17.61 -21.45 8.10
C GLU A 182 19.03 -21.05 8.55
N SER A 183 19.16 -19.87 9.15
CA SER A 183 20.44 -19.35 9.65
C SER A 183 20.84 -19.96 11.00
N SER A 184 19.87 -20.44 11.77
CA SER A 184 20.10 -21.03 13.09
C SER A 184 20.64 -22.46 12.95
N GLN A 185 21.82 -22.72 13.51
CA GLN A 185 22.42 -24.07 13.48
C GLN A 185 21.69 -25.09 14.37
N GLN A 186 20.83 -24.63 15.28
CA GLN A 186 20.05 -25.44 16.20
C GLN A 186 18.59 -25.05 16.13
N ASP A 187 17.71 -26.02 16.35
CA ASP A 187 16.27 -25.78 16.46
C ASP A 187 16.00 -24.86 17.65
N LEU A 188 15.31 -23.74 17.38
CA LEU A 188 14.89 -22.80 18.41
C LEU A 188 13.87 -23.46 19.34
N THR A 189 13.95 -23.14 20.62
CA THR A 189 12.88 -23.51 21.56
C THR A 189 11.61 -22.72 21.27
N SER A 190 10.46 -23.20 21.74
CA SER A 190 9.18 -22.51 21.55
C SER A 190 9.13 -21.11 22.18
N LEU A 191 9.95 -20.85 23.21
CA LEU A 191 10.07 -19.52 23.80
C LEU A 191 10.93 -18.60 22.92
N GLU A 192 12.07 -19.09 22.43
CA GLU A 192 12.95 -18.32 21.54
C GLU A 192 12.25 -17.97 20.23
N GLU A 193 11.53 -18.91 19.61
CA GLU A 193 10.73 -18.64 18.41
C GLU A 193 9.71 -17.50 18.63
N ARG A 194 9.07 -17.47 19.80
CA ARG A 194 8.12 -16.40 20.14
C ARG A 194 8.82 -15.06 20.34
N LEU A 195 9.96 -15.05 21.02
CA LEU A 195 10.73 -13.83 21.24
C LEU A 195 11.24 -13.23 19.93
N GLU A 196 11.77 -14.06 19.02
CA GLU A 196 12.22 -13.64 17.69
C GLU A 196 11.07 -13.09 16.86
N LYS A 197 9.92 -13.77 16.90
CA LYS A 197 8.70 -13.30 16.22
C LYS A 197 8.26 -11.93 16.74
N ASP A 198 8.15 -11.78 18.07
CA ASP A 198 7.72 -10.53 18.70
C ASP A 198 8.71 -9.39 18.38
N GLU A 199 10.01 -9.70 18.31
CA GLU A 199 11.05 -8.74 17.92
C GLU A 199 10.92 -8.31 16.46
N PHE A 200 10.73 -9.24 15.52
CA PHE A 200 10.51 -8.89 14.12
C PHE A 200 9.21 -8.11 13.88
N GLU A 201 8.12 -8.47 14.56
CA GLU A 201 6.86 -7.72 14.52
C GLU A 201 7.08 -6.28 14.99
N SER A 202 7.81 -6.09 16.09
CA SER A 202 8.16 -4.76 16.61
C SER A 202 8.98 -3.93 15.62
N ARG A 203 10.00 -4.54 14.99
CA ARG A 203 10.85 -3.86 14.00
C ARG A 203 10.08 -3.50 12.72
N ILE A 204 9.21 -4.39 12.24
CA ILE A 204 8.32 -4.12 11.10
C ILE A 204 7.39 -2.94 11.40
N GLU A 205 6.81 -2.90 12.61
CA GLU A 205 5.91 -1.82 12.99
C GLU A 205 6.64 -0.47 13.11
N GLN A 206 7.86 -0.46 13.64
CA GLN A 206 8.72 0.72 13.63
C GLN A 206 9.01 1.21 12.21
N PHE A 207 9.31 0.30 11.27
CA PHE A 207 9.53 0.67 9.88
C PHE A 207 8.28 1.28 9.23
N LYS A 208 7.07 0.75 9.49
CA LYS A 208 5.81 1.35 9.01
C LYS A 208 5.63 2.78 9.52
N GLN A 209 5.94 3.03 10.79
CA GLN A 209 5.86 4.37 11.37
C GLN A 209 6.84 5.35 10.71
N GLU A 210 8.05 4.91 10.38
CA GLU A 210 9.02 5.73 9.64
C GLU A 210 8.53 6.06 8.23
N VAL A 211 7.93 5.09 7.52
CA VAL A 211 7.31 5.33 6.19
C VAL A 211 6.15 6.32 6.30
N GLU A 212 5.28 6.16 7.29
CA GLU A 212 4.15 7.08 7.52
C GLU A 212 4.63 8.49 7.86
N SER A 213 5.66 8.62 8.70
CA SER A 213 6.29 9.88 9.05
C SER A 213 6.84 10.60 7.83
N GLU A 214 7.54 9.89 6.94
CA GLU A 214 8.10 10.49 5.72
C GLU A 214 7.01 10.91 4.72
N ILE A 215 5.89 10.19 4.62
CA ILE A 215 4.75 10.60 3.78
C ILE A 215 4.09 11.88 4.29
N ARG A 216 4.08 12.10 5.60
CA ARG A 216 3.47 13.27 6.24
C ARG A 216 4.36 14.52 6.19
N ARG A 217 5.62 14.36 5.80
CA ARG A 217 6.66 15.39 5.82
C ARG A 217 6.57 16.33 4.62
#